data_AF-A0A7W9ZKX4-F1
#
_entry.id   AF-A0A7W9ZKX4-F1
#
_cell.length_a   1.000
_cell.length_b   1.000
_cell.length_c   1.000
_cell.angle_alpha   90.00
_cell.angle_beta   90.00
_cell.angle_gamma   90.00
#
_symmetry.space_group_name_H-M   'P 1'
#
loop_
_entity.id
_entity.type
_entity.pdbx_description
1 polymer ?
#
loop_
_entity_poly.entity_id
_entity_poly.type
_entity_poly.pdbx_seq_one_letter_code
_entity_poly.pdbx_strand_id
1 'polypeptide(L)' 'MNKQEIATNYFKYIDYLTREANKYYFPIVMGICTYKDVKKMSYKELVEVNRVASLKLNKEIYEWFLF' A
#
# COMPACT_ATOMS: atom_id res chain seq x y z
N MET A 1 11.47 -18.53 9.79
CA MET A 1 11.84 -17.11 9.75
C MET A 1 11.62 -16.50 11.12
N ASN A 2 12.56 -15.69 11.58
CA ASN A 2 12.44 -14.88 12.80
C ASN A 2 11.38 -13.77 12.60
N LYS A 3 10.61 -13.39 13.63
CA LYS A 3 9.67 -12.24 13.60
C LYS A 3 10.28 -10.97 13.00
N GLN A 4 11.54 -10.69 13.33
CA GLN A 4 12.28 -9.51 12.88
C GLN A 4 12.62 -9.57 11.38
N GLU A 5 12.86 -10.77 10.87
CA GLU A 5 13.09 -11.06 9.46
C GLU A 5 11.79 -10.92 8.65
N ILE A 6 10.67 -11.40 9.21
CA ILE A 6 9.32 -11.21 8.63
C ILE A 6 8.99 -9.71 8.52
N ALA A 7 9.18 -8.94 9.59
CA ALA A 7 8.92 -7.51 9.59
C ALA A 7 9.80 -6.76 8.56
N THR A 8 11.08 -7.12 8.48
CA THR A 8 12.01 -6.53 7.50
C THR A 8 11.56 -6.80 6.07
N ASN A 9 11.16 -8.04 5.77
CA ASN A 9 10.67 -8.41 4.44
C ASN A 9 9.34 -7.73 4.11
N TYR A 10 8.46 -7.55 5.10
CA TYR A 10 7.23 -6.80 4.96
C TYR A 10 7.50 -5.34 4.57
N PHE A 11 8.36 -4.62 5.30
CA PHE A 11 8.66 -3.22 4.98
C PHE A 11 9.36 -3.05 3.62
N LYS A 12 10.23 -3.98 3.23
CA LYS A 12 10.81 -4.00 1.87
C LYS A 12 9.74 -4.19 0.79
N TYR A 13 8.75 -5.04 1.04
CA TYR A 13 7.66 -5.27 0.11
C TYR A 13 6.76 -4.03 -0.02
N ILE A 14 6.46 -3.36 1.10
CA ILE A 14 5.74 -2.08 1.10
C ILE A 14 6.52 -1.01 0.33
N ASP A 15 7.81 -0.84 0.59
CA ASP A 15 8.68 0.09 -0.16
C ASP A 15 8.59 -0.19 -1.67
N TYR A 16 8.72 -1.45 -2.07
CA TYR A 16 8.57 -1.86 -3.47
C TYR A 16 7.22 -1.47 -4.07
N LEU A 17 6.11 -1.68 -3.35
CA LEU A 17 4.75 -1.36 -3.82
C LEU A 17 4.52 0.14 -3.99
N THR A 18 5.11 0.96 -3.12
CA THR A 18 4.94 2.43 -3.17
C THR A 18 5.73 3.13 -4.28
N ARG A 19 6.63 2.41 -4.98
CA ARG A 19 7.39 2.96 -6.12
C ARG A 19 6.48 3.31 -7.29
N GLU A 20 6.86 4.35 -8.03
CA GLU A 20 6.20 4.81 -9.28
C GLU A 20 5.82 3.68 -10.25
N ALA A 21 6.68 2.66 -10.39
CA ALA A 21 6.45 1.50 -11.27
C ALA A 21 5.30 0.59 -10.79
N ASN A 22 4.96 0.62 -9.50
CA ASN A 22 4.01 -0.28 -8.84
C ASN A 22 2.80 0.46 -8.23
N LYS A 23 2.63 1.74 -8.52
CA LYS A 23 1.54 2.60 -8.02
C LYS A 23 0.13 2.07 -8.29
N TYR A 24 -0.03 1.12 -9.21
CA TYR A 24 -1.29 0.43 -9.48
C TYR A 24 -1.60 -0.66 -8.46
N TYR A 25 -0.57 -1.32 -7.93
CA TYR A 25 -0.72 -2.48 -7.05
C TYR A 25 -0.88 -2.09 -5.59
N PHE A 26 -0.23 -1.01 -5.15
CA PHE A 26 -0.31 -0.56 -3.76
C PHE A 26 -1.75 -0.38 -3.24
N PRO A 27 -2.63 0.40 -3.91
CA PRO A 27 -4.01 0.56 -3.43
C PRO A 27 -4.87 -0.70 -3.55
N ILE A 28 -4.50 -1.65 -4.42
CA ILE A 28 -5.17 -2.96 -4.53
C ILE A 28 -4.79 -3.83 -3.33
N VAL A 29 -3.49 -3.92 -3.01
CA VAL A 29 -2.96 -4.67 -1.86
C VAL A 29 -3.53 -4.12 -0.55
N MET A 30 -3.66 -2.80 -0.44
CA MET A 30 -4.29 -2.14 0.70
C MET A 30 -5.83 -2.29 0.72
N GLY A 31 -6.44 -2.95 -0.27
CA GLY A 31 -7.88 -3.18 -0.34
C GLY A 31 -8.72 -1.91 -0.51
N ILE A 32 -8.13 -0.85 -1.08
CA ILE A 32 -8.83 0.41 -1.36
C ILE A 32 -9.67 0.31 -2.64
N CYS A 33 -9.18 -0.44 -3.63
CA CYS A 33 -9.85 -0.61 -4.92
C CYS A 33 -9.48 -1.96 -5.55
N THR A 34 -10.20 -2.37 -6.59
CA THR A 34 -9.89 -3.59 -7.34
C THR A 34 -9.01 -3.29 -8.55
N TYR A 35 -8.37 -4.32 -9.09
CA TYR A 35 -7.65 -4.23 -10.36
C TYR A 35 -8.52 -3.71 -11.52
N LYS A 36 -9.82 -4.02 -11.52
CA LYS A 36 -10.76 -3.53 -12.54
C LYS A 36 -11.01 -2.03 -12.41
N ASP A 37 -10.99 -1.50 -11.19
CA ASP A 37 -11.19 -0.08 -10.93
C ASP A 37 -9.95 0.72 -11.34
N VAL A 38 -8.76 0.27 -10.89
CA VAL A 38 -7.46 0.89 -11.21
C VAL A 38 -7.23 1.02 -12.71
N LYS A 39 -7.64 0.03 -13.51
CA LYS A 39 -7.53 0.07 -14.97
C LYS A 39 -8.33 1.19 -15.65
N LYS A 40 -9.36 1.71 -14.98
CA LYS A 40 -10.26 2.72 -15.52
C LYS A 40 -9.95 4.12 -14.98
N MET A 41 -9.08 4.22 -13.99
CA MET A 41 -8.73 5.49 -13.34
C MET A 41 -7.78 6.32 -14.21
N SER A 42 -8.08 7.62 -14.30
CA SER A 42 -7.12 8.62 -14.76
C SER A 42 -5.92 8.72 -13.82
N TYR A 43 -4.84 9.34 -14.30
CA TYR A 43 -3.67 9.59 -13.47
C TYR A 43 -4.01 10.35 -12.17
N LYS A 44 -4.90 11.34 -12.24
CA LYS A 44 -5.32 12.12 -11.07
C LYS A 44 -6.04 11.25 -10.03
N GLU A 45 -6.94 10.38 -10.48
CA GLU A 45 -7.63 9.43 -9.61
C GLU A 45 -6.66 8.41 -8.99
N LEU A 46 -5.69 7.93 -9.76
CA LEU A 46 -4.64 7.03 -9.25
C LEU A 46 -3.81 7.69 -8.14
N VAL A 47 -3.47 8.98 -8.27
CA VAL A 47 -2.74 9.72 -7.23
C VAL A 47 -3.57 9.81 -5.94
N GLU A 48 -4.86 10.12 -6.04
CA GLU A 48 -5.74 10.21 -4.86
C GLU A 48 -5.92 8.85 -4.18
N VAL A 49 -6.13 7.79 -4.96
CA VAL A 49 -6.28 6.43 -4.42
C VAL A 49 -5.00 5.91 -3.78
N ASN A 50 -3.82 6.24 -4.35
CA ASN A 50 -2.53 5.98 -3.70
C ASN A 50 -2.38 6.74 -2.38
N ARG A 51 -2.83 8.00 -2.32
CA ARG A 51 -2.82 8.79 -1.09
C ARG A 51 -3.68 8.15 0.01
N VAL A 52 -4.87 7.65 -0.35
CA VAL A 52 -5.74 6.92 0.59
C VAL A 52 -5.06 5.63 1.08
N ALA A 53 -4.41 4.88 0.20
CA ALA A 53 -3.67 3.68 0.57
C ALA A 53 -2.52 3.99 1.55
N SER A 54 -1.79 5.08 1.35
CA SER A 54 -0.73 5.52 2.27
C SER A 54 -1.29 5.92 3.64
N LEU A 55 -2.44 6.61 3.68
CA LEU A 55 -3.11 6.96 4.94
C LEU A 55 -3.55 5.71 5.71
N LYS A 56 -4.11 4.70 5.01
CA LYS A 56 -4.49 3.42 5.62
C LYS A 56 -3.28 2.69 6.19
N LEU A 57 -2.18 2.61 5.44
CA LEU A 57 -0.93 1.99 5.91
C LEU A 57 -0.42 2.67 7.19
N ASN A 58 -0.38 4.01 7.21
CA ASN A 58 0.05 4.74 8.40
C ASN A 58 -0.84 4.43 9.61
N LYS A 59 -2.17 4.42 9.42
CA LYS A 59 -3.12 4.03 10.46
C LYS A 59 -2.84 2.63 10.99
N GLU A 60 -2.67 1.64 10.11
CA GLU A 60 -2.40 0.24 10.50
C GLU A 60 -1.06 0.10 11.24
N ILE A 61 -0.03 0.83 10.84
CA ILE A 61 1.26 0.87 11.56
C ILE A 61 1.09 1.45 12.97
N TYR A 62 0.36 2.55 13.11
CA TYR A 62 0.08 3.12 14.43
C TYR A 62 -0.74 2.17 15.30
N GLU A 63 -1.76 1.53 14.73
CA GLU A 63 -2.58 0.55 15.44
C GLU A 63 -1.74 -0.65 15.90
N TRP A 64 -0.86 -1.17 15.04
CA TRP A 64 0.04 -2.28 15.39
C TRP A 64 1.09 -1.92 16.45
N PHE A 65 1.45 -0.64 16.57
CA PHE A 65 2.39 -0.18 17.58
C PHE A 65 1.71 0.11 18.93
N LEU A 66 0.47 0.60 18.90
CA LEU A 66 -0.27 1.03 20.09
C LEU A 66 -1.12 -0.07 20.74
N PHE A 67 -1.53 -1.08 19.97
CA PHE A 67 -2.40 -2.18 20.42
C PHE A 67 -1.76 -3.54 20.12
#